data_AF-A0A0P7KYS6-F1
#
_entry.id   AF-A0A0P7KYS6-F1
#
_cell.length_a   1.000
_cell.length_b   1.000
_cell.length_c   1.000
_cell.angle_alpha   90.00
_cell.angle_beta   90.00
_cell.angle_gamma   90.00
#
_symmetry.space_group_name_H-M   'P 1'
#
loop_
_entity.id
_entity.type
_entity.pdbx_description
1 polymer ?
#
loop_
_entity_poly.entity_id
_entity_poly.type
_entity_poly.pdbx_seq_one_letter_code
_entity_poly.pdbx_strand_id
1 'polypeptide(L)'
;MNMKKWLAATLMCSALVLGGCGGQGQSGGQKADKVYRVAMNAEFAPFESLDAQNNVEGFDVDLMNAMAAAGNFKVEYKHQPWDSLFAALGNGDVDILASAITITDERKQSMSFTDPYYKITQVILVPQGKNIKNVDDLKKANKVGVITGQTGDFVISKMLGKDSAKIARFDTLPLVIKEMESGGLDAVVTDSAVVGNYLKHNANKGFTVVEAPDFTEENYGFAVRKNDEETLKMLNDSLKKVRESGEYEKIESKYFAK
;
A
#
# COMPACT_ATOMS: atom_id res chain seq x y z
N MET A 1 78.07 14.47 -11.95
CA MET A 1 77.92 13.94 -13.32
C MET A 1 76.47 13.52 -13.51
N ASN A 2 75.64 14.02 -14.42
CA ASN A 2 75.79 15.11 -15.38
C ASN A 2 74.45 15.82 -15.46
N MET A 3 74.55 17.14 -15.38
CA MET A 3 73.52 18.14 -15.43
C MET A 3 73.45 18.63 -16.89
N LYS A 4 72.26 18.69 -17.49
CA LYS A 4 72.04 19.50 -18.70
C LYS A 4 70.91 20.48 -18.43
N LYS A 5 71.32 21.70 -18.06
CA LYS A 5 70.56 22.93 -18.24
C LYS A 5 70.54 23.28 -19.73
N TRP A 6 69.56 24.10 -20.13
CA TRP A 6 69.57 25.21 -21.11
C TRP A 6 68.10 25.67 -21.18
N LEU A 7 67.64 26.71 -20.46
CA LEU A 7 67.69 28.16 -20.76
C LEU A 7 67.23 28.54 -22.18
N ALA A 8 66.02 29.10 -22.29
CA ALA A 8 65.78 30.48 -22.75
C ALA A 8 64.27 30.79 -22.89
N ALA A 9 63.90 31.98 -22.42
CA ALA A 9 62.58 32.56 -22.42
C ALA A 9 62.22 33.23 -23.77
N THR A 10 60.94 33.33 -24.11
CA THR A 10 60.42 34.50 -24.84
C THR A 10 58.93 34.71 -24.52
N LEU A 11 58.63 35.85 -23.89
CA LEU A 11 57.31 36.46 -23.83
C LEU A 11 56.89 36.90 -25.24
N MET A 12 55.64 36.64 -25.63
CA MET A 12 54.94 37.52 -26.57
C MET A 12 53.44 37.54 -26.23
N CYS A 13 53.00 38.65 -25.63
CA CYS A 13 51.60 39.09 -25.64
C CYS A 13 51.17 39.32 -27.09
N SER A 14 49.93 38.93 -27.45
CA SER A 14 49.04 39.75 -28.27
C SER A 14 47.63 39.15 -28.40
N ALA A 15 46.68 39.94 -27.93
CA ALA A 15 45.35 40.22 -28.49
C ALA A 15 44.26 39.13 -28.58
N LEU A 16 43.20 39.42 -27.82
CA LEU A 16 41.80 39.02 -27.99
C LEU A 16 41.32 39.05 -29.45
N VAL A 17 40.57 38.02 -29.83
CA VAL A 17 39.48 38.13 -30.82
C VAL A 17 38.23 37.53 -30.18
N LEU A 18 37.23 38.40 -30.00
CA LEU A 18 35.83 38.09 -29.70
C LEU A 18 35.15 37.49 -30.95
N GLY A 19 34.29 36.48 -30.75
CA GLY A 19 33.32 36.01 -31.75
C GLY A 19 33.22 34.48 -31.81
N GLY A 20 32.09 33.82 -31.58
CA GLY A 20 30.76 34.31 -31.27
C GLY A 20 29.87 33.21 -30.68
N CYS A 21 28.91 33.66 -29.87
CA CYS A 21 27.74 32.90 -29.48
C CYS A 21 26.86 32.62 -30.71
N GLY A 22 26.38 31.39 -30.87
CA GLY A 22 25.46 31.07 -31.95
C GLY A 22 25.12 29.59 -32.02
N GLY A 23 24.86 28.96 -30.87
CA GLY A 23 24.46 27.56 -30.80
C GLY A 23 23.63 27.36 -29.55
N GLN A 24 22.40 27.88 -29.59
CA GLN A 24 21.38 27.67 -28.57
C GLN A 24 20.92 26.21 -28.64
N GLY A 25 21.79 25.30 -28.19
CA GLY A 25 21.38 23.96 -27.82
C GLY A 25 20.53 24.09 -26.56
N GLN A 26 19.21 24.09 -26.74
CA GLN A 26 18.30 23.68 -25.68
C GLN A 26 18.68 22.25 -25.28
N SER A 27 19.61 22.12 -24.34
CA SER A 27 19.65 20.95 -23.48
C SER A 27 18.41 21.04 -22.59
N GLY A 28 17.27 20.63 -23.16
CA GLY A 28 16.14 20.16 -22.37
C GLY A 28 16.62 18.93 -21.63
N GLY A 29 17.31 19.14 -20.51
CA GLY A 29 17.59 18.07 -19.57
C GLY A 29 16.24 17.50 -19.17
N GLN A 30 15.90 16.32 -19.69
CA GLN A 30 14.85 15.51 -19.08
C GLN A 30 15.19 15.48 -17.59
N LYS A 31 14.35 16.09 -16.74
CA LYS A 31 14.37 15.82 -15.31
C LYS A 31 14.40 14.29 -15.21
N ALA A 32 15.43 13.73 -14.60
CA ALA A 32 15.44 12.31 -14.31
C ALA A 32 14.11 11.98 -13.62
N ASP A 33 13.34 11.04 -14.18
CA ASP A 33 12.03 10.71 -13.63
C ASP A 33 12.21 10.36 -12.15
N LYS A 34 11.55 11.11 -11.27
CA LYS A 34 11.58 10.86 -9.83
C LYS A 34 11.04 9.45 -9.60
N VAL A 35 11.83 8.62 -8.93
CA VAL A 35 11.43 7.29 -8.48
C VAL A 35 10.82 7.43 -7.09
N TYR A 36 9.55 7.09 -6.95
CA TYR A 36 8.82 7.09 -5.70
C TYR A 36 8.98 5.74 -5.01
N ARG A 37 9.39 5.74 -3.75
CA ARG A 37 9.49 4.52 -2.93
C ARG A 37 8.11 4.20 -2.38
N VAL A 38 7.56 3.06 -2.75
CA VAL A 38 6.22 2.60 -2.35
C VAL A 38 6.36 1.45 -1.36
N ALA A 39 5.78 1.57 -0.17
CA ALA A 39 5.81 0.52 0.83
C ALA A 39 4.46 -0.18 0.97
N MET A 40 4.50 -1.48 1.27
CA MET A 40 3.31 -2.30 1.49
C MET A 40 3.57 -3.51 2.39
N ASN A 41 2.52 -4.04 3.01
CA ASN A 41 2.53 -5.35 3.64
C ASN A 41 1.87 -6.36 2.70
N ALA A 42 2.66 -6.92 1.77
CA ALA A 42 2.27 -7.90 0.74
C ALA A 42 1.82 -9.28 1.29
N GLU A 43 0.86 -9.28 2.19
CA GLU A 43 0.26 -10.46 2.85
C GLU A 43 -1.29 -10.35 2.89
N PHE A 44 -1.88 -9.55 2.00
CA PHE A 44 -3.29 -9.15 2.01
C PHE A 44 -3.95 -9.27 0.62
N ALA A 45 -3.81 -10.45 0.01
CA ALA A 45 -4.41 -10.76 -1.28
C ALA A 45 -5.94 -10.55 -1.26
N PRO A 46 -6.52 -9.97 -2.32
CA PRO A 46 -5.94 -9.75 -3.65
C PRO A 46 -5.29 -8.37 -3.85
N PHE A 47 -5.17 -7.55 -2.81
CA PHE A 47 -4.64 -6.19 -2.92
C PHE A 47 -3.12 -6.19 -3.07
N GLU A 48 -2.45 -6.93 -2.19
CA GLU A 48 -1.01 -7.10 -2.23
C GLU A 48 -0.59 -8.50 -1.74
N SER A 49 0.28 -9.15 -2.49
CA SER A 49 0.91 -10.43 -2.14
C SER A 49 2.32 -10.52 -2.71
N LEU A 50 3.09 -11.50 -2.22
CA LEU A 50 4.36 -11.88 -2.84
C LEU A 50 4.12 -13.03 -3.83
N ASP A 51 4.66 -12.88 -5.04
CA ASP A 51 4.74 -13.96 -6.00
C ASP A 51 5.80 -15.03 -5.59
N ALA A 52 5.92 -16.09 -6.38
CA ALA A 52 6.89 -17.16 -6.11
C ALA A 52 8.37 -16.73 -6.23
N GLN A 53 8.64 -15.52 -6.76
CA GLN A 53 9.96 -14.91 -6.88
C GLN A 53 10.20 -13.84 -5.80
N ASN A 54 9.25 -13.62 -4.89
CA ASN A 54 9.22 -12.55 -3.88
C ASN A 54 9.08 -11.13 -4.46
N ASN A 55 8.52 -10.98 -5.66
CA ASN A 55 8.07 -9.68 -6.14
C ASN A 55 6.68 -9.39 -5.58
N VAL A 56 6.38 -8.10 -5.37
CA VAL A 56 5.02 -7.70 -5.02
C VAL A 56 4.10 -7.76 -6.24
N GLU A 57 2.89 -8.24 -6.03
CA GLU A 57 1.81 -8.27 -7.01
C GLU A 57 0.47 -7.98 -6.34
N GLY A 58 -0.58 -7.74 -7.14
CA GLY A 58 -1.94 -7.52 -6.65
C GLY A 58 -2.58 -6.24 -7.19
N PHE A 59 -3.81 -5.99 -6.76
CA PHE A 59 -4.60 -4.84 -7.22
C PHE A 59 -3.93 -3.49 -6.91
N ASP A 60 -3.36 -3.31 -5.72
CA ASP A 60 -2.68 -2.06 -5.33
C ASP A 60 -1.44 -1.83 -6.20
N VAL A 61 -0.70 -2.90 -6.53
CA VAL A 61 0.48 -2.87 -7.40
C VAL A 61 0.09 -2.50 -8.83
N ASP A 62 -0.90 -3.18 -9.41
CA ASP A 62 -1.36 -2.92 -10.78
C ASP A 62 -1.94 -1.51 -10.92
N LEU A 63 -2.73 -1.05 -9.95
CA LEU A 63 -3.29 0.30 -9.96
C LEU A 63 -2.19 1.35 -9.85
N MET A 64 -1.22 1.17 -8.94
CA MET A 64 -0.08 2.09 -8.79
C MET A 64 0.79 2.12 -10.06
N ASN A 65 1.02 0.99 -10.71
CA ASN A 65 1.75 0.92 -11.98
C ASN A 65 1.01 1.65 -13.11
N ALA A 66 -0.31 1.49 -13.22
CA ALA A 66 -1.12 2.22 -14.19
C ALA A 66 -1.10 3.72 -13.92
N MET A 67 -1.16 4.13 -12.65
CA MET A 67 -1.01 5.53 -12.24
C MET A 67 0.38 6.08 -12.58
N ALA A 68 1.43 5.31 -12.34
CA ALA A 68 2.81 5.68 -12.69
C ALA A 68 2.96 5.94 -14.20
N ALA A 69 2.39 5.07 -15.04
CA ALA A 69 2.36 5.26 -16.49
C ALA A 69 1.56 6.50 -16.91
N ALA A 70 0.36 6.72 -16.35
CA ALA A 70 -0.49 7.87 -16.68
C ALA A 70 0.05 9.22 -16.15
N GLY A 71 0.79 9.17 -15.05
CA GLY A 71 1.40 10.31 -14.38
C GLY A 71 2.84 10.60 -14.82
N ASN A 72 3.44 9.73 -15.64
CA ASN A 72 4.85 9.80 -16.04
C ASN A 72 5.80 9.91 -14.83
N PHE A 73 5.63 9.01 -13.85
CA PHE A 73 6.54 8.82 -12.73
C PHE A 73 6.96 7.36 -12.63
N LYS A 74 8.01 7.08 -11.84
CA LYS A 74 8.48 5.72 -11.59
C LYS A 74 8.22 5.34 -10.14
N VAL A 75 8.07 4.05 -9.90
CA VAL A 75 7.90 3.49 -8.56
C VAL A 75 8.91 2.37 -8.32
N GLU A 76 9.34 2.24 -7.07
CA GLU A 76 10.07 1.09 -6.56
C GLU A 76 9.32 0.58 -5.34
N TYR A 77 9.03 -0.72 -5.30
CA TYR A 77 8.24 -1.30 -4.24
C TYR A 77 9.09 -1.91 -3.14
N LYS A 78 8.60 -1.82 -1.91
CA LYS A 78 9.19 -2.45 -0.73
C LYS A 78 8.12 -3.14 0.10
N HIS A 79 8.23 -4.46 0.21
CA HIS A 79 7.50 -5.22 1.21
C HIS A 79 8.11 -5.01 2.60
N GLN A 80 7.29 -4.74 3.61
CA GLN A 80 7.69 -4.67 5.01
C GLN A 80 6.49 -4.95 5.95
N PRO A 81 6.73 -5.19 7.26
CA PRO A 81 5.67 -5.39 8.25
C PRO A 81 4.72 -4.19 8.34
N TRP A 82 3.43 -4.46 8.60
CA TRP A 82 2.35 -3.46 8.65
C TRP A 82 2.65 -2.31 9.61
N ASP A 83 3.10 -2.62 10.82
CA ASP A 83 3.42 -1.65 11.87
C ASP A 83 4.53 -0.67 11.48
N SER A 84 5.48 -1.13 10.66
CA SER A 84 6.62 -0.34 10.18
C SER A 84 6.26 0.63 9.05
N LEU A 85 5.14 0.44 8.34
CA LEU A 85 4.72 1.28 7.21
C LEU A 85 4.58 2.75 7.60
N PHE A 86 3.85 3.01 8.68
CA PHE A 86 3.52 4.37 9.08
C PHE A 86 4.75 5.15 9.58
N ALA A 87 5.65 4.46 10.30
CA ALA A 87 6.91 5.04 10.74
C ALA A 87 7.83 5.34 9.55
N ALA A 88 7.95 4.42 8.60
CA ALA A 88 8.76 4.61 7.39
C ALA A 88 8.26 5.82 6.57
N LEU A 89 6.93 5.99 6.46
CA LEU A 89 6.35 7.15 5.80
C LEU A 89 6.69 8.45 6.54
N GLY A 90 6.49 8.47 7.86
CA GLY A 90 6.74 9.63 8.71
C GLY A 90 8.21 10.07 8.72
N ASN A 91 9.14 9.10 8.73
CA ASN A 91 10.59 9.34 8.70
C ASN A 91 11.10 9.76 7.31
N GLY A 92 10.30 9.58 6.26
CA GLY A 92 10.71 9.83 4.88
C GLY A 92 11.54 8.70 4.26
N ASP A 93 11.52 7.50 4.84
CA ASP A 93 12.15 6.30 4.28
C ASP A 93 11.42 5.79 3.04
N VAL A 94 10.13 6.09 2.93
CA VAL A 94 9.26 5.82 1.78
C VAL A 94 8.39 7.03 1.48
N ASP A 95 7.87 7.10 0.26
CA ASP A 95 7.11 8.25 -0.23
C ASP A 95 5.60 8.00 -0.27
N ILE A 96 5.20 6.74 -0.54
CA ILE A 96 3.82 6.33 -0.70
C ILE A 96 3.59 5.01 0.05
N LEU A 97 2.43 4.86 0.68
CA LEU A 97 1.94 3.57 1.16
C LEU A 97 0.80 3.07 0.26
N ALA A 98 0.91 1.82 -0.18
CA ALA A 98 -0.07 1.14 -1.04
C ALA A 98 -0.33 -0.27 -0.50
N SER A 99 -1.18 -0.35 0.51
CA SER A 99 -1.43 -1.60 1.25
C SER A 99 -2.86 -1.66 1.79
N ALA A 100 -3.86 -1.48 0.93
CA ALA A 100 -5.27 -1.56 1.31
C ALA A 100 -5.61 -0.70 2.55
N ILE A 101 -5.05 0.51 2.63
CA ILE A 101 -5.11 1.30 3.87
C ILE A 101 -6.45 2.04 3.93
N THR A 102 -7.31 1.62 4.86
CA THR A 102 -8.54 2.35 5.17
C THR A 102 -8.26 3.81 5.57
N ILE A 103 -8.96 4.72 4.92
CA ILE A 103 -8.98 6.15 5.24
C ILE A 103 -9.77 6.33 6.54
N THR A 104 -9.08 6.65 7.64
CA THR A 104 -9.71 6.96 8.93
C THR A 104 -9.36 8.36 9.41
N ASP A 105 -10.20 8.94 10.27
CA ASP A 105 -9.93 10.26 10.85
C ASP A 105 -8.66 10.25 11.71
N GLU A 106 -8.37 9.15 12.39
CA GLU A 106 -7.12 8.97 13.15
C GLU A 106 -5.89 8.97 12.23
N ARG A 107 -5.90 8.19 11.15
CA ARG A 107 -4.79 8.16 10.19
C ARG A 107 -4.59 9.52 9.52
N LYS A 108 -5.68 10.24 9.20
CA LYS A 108 -5.63 11.60 8.62
C LYS A 108 -4.92 12.64 9.51
N GLN A 109 -4.73 12.37 10.80
CA GLN A 109 -3.98 13.26 11.70
C GLN A 109 -2.47 13.22 11.39
N SER A 110 -1.93 12.11 10.90
CA SER A 110 -0.50 11.92 10.65
C SER A 110 -0.12 11.74 9.18
N MET A 111 -1.08 11.43 8.31
CA MET A 111 -0.84 11.25 6.87
C MET A 111 -1.97 11.87 6.04
N SER A 112 -1.73 12.02 4.74
CA SER A 112 -2.72 12.45 3.76
C SER A 112 -3.03 11.30 2.82
N PHE A 113 -4.27 11.22 2.33
CA PHE A 113 -4.74 10.14 1.47
C PHE A 113 -5.19 10.68 0.13
N THR A 114 -4.98 9.89 -0.92
CA THR A 114 -5.63 10.10 -2.20
C THR A 114 -7.15 10.09 -2.07
N ASP A 115 -7.83 10.48 -3.15
CA ASP A 115 -9.22 10.12 -3.33
C ASP A 115 -9.39 8.60 -3.16
N PRO A 116 -10.51 8.12 -2.58
CA PRO A 116 -10.78 6.70 -2.41
C PRO A 116 -10.59 5.94 -3.71
N TYR A 117 -9.87 4.82 -3.68
CA TYR A 117 -9.69 3.96 -4.85
C TYR A 117 -10.44 2.64 -4.77
N TYR A 118 -10.79 2.17 -3.58
CA TYR A 118 -11.58 0.94 -3.40
C TYR A 118 -12.49 1.07 -2.17
N LYS A 119 -13.66 0.44 -2.26
CA LYS A 119 -14.69 0.46 -1.21
C LYS A 119 -14.80 -0.91 -0.57
N ILE A 120 -14.75 -0.97 0.75
CA ILE A 120 -14.67 -2.22 1.50
C ILE A 120 -15.64 -2.23 2.68
N THR A 121 -15.91 -3.42 3.20
CA THR A 121 -16.61 -3.65 4.47
C THR A 121 -15.86 -4.68 5.28
N GLN A 122 -15.99 -4.61 6.60
CA GLN A 122 -15.57 -5.69 7.49
C GLN A 122 -16.59 -6.83 7.44
N VAL A 123 -16.14 -8.08 7.47
CA VAL A 123 -16.98 -9.28 7.56
C VAL A 123 -16.44 -10.22 8.62
N ILE A 124 -17.20 -11.26 8.93
CA ILE A 124 -16.84 -12.26 9.92
C ILE A 124 -16.56 -13.58 9.20
N LEU A 125 -15.32 -14.05 9.25
CA LEU A 125 -14.94 -15.38 8.79
C LEU A 125 -15.11 -16.38 9.95
N VAL A 126 -15.82 -17.47 9.70
CA VAL A 126 -16.28 -18.40 10.73
C VAL A 126 -15.93 -19.85 10.34
N PRO A 127 -15.31 -20.65 11.22
CA PRO A 127 -15.19 -22.10 11.06
C PRO A 127 -16.55 -22.80 11.01
N GLN A 128 -16.68 -23.79 10.13
CA GLN A 128 -17.86 -24.65 10.09
C GLN A 128 -18.14 -25.26 11.47
N GLY A 129 -19.42 -25.32 11.84
CA GLY A 129 -19.88 -25.82 13.13
C GLY A 129 -19.86 -24.80 14.27
N LYS A 130 -19.27 -23.61 14.09
CA LYS A 130 -19.44 -22.49 15.05
C LYS A 130 -20.78 -21.80 14.82
N ASN A 131 -21.42 -21.38 15.90
CA ASN A 131 -22.73 -20.70 15.87
C ASN A 131 -22.56 -19.18 15.99
N ILE A 132 -21.88 -18.57 15.02
CA ILE A 132 -21.75 -17.11 14.85
C ILE A 132 -22.53 -16.75 13.59
N LYS A 133 -23.63 -15.99 13.71
CA LYS A 133 -24.52 -15.67 12.59
C LYS A 133 -24.65 -14.18 12.29
N ASN A 134 -24.15 -13.35 13.20
CA ASN A 134 -24.18 -11.90 13.12
C ASN A 134 -23.13 -11.31 14.05
N VAL A 135 -23.02 -9.98 14.02
CA VAL A 135 -22.10 -9.18 14.83
C VAL A 135 -22.33 -9.39 16.33
N ASP A 136 -23.58 -9.49 16.80
CA ASP A 136 -23.89 -9.66 18.22
C ASP A 136 -23.42 -11.00 18.79
N ASP A 137 -23.37 -12.06 17.98
CA ASP A 137 -22.86 -13.36 18.41
C ASP A 137 -21.36 -13.33 18.76
N LEU A 138 -20.59 -12.36 18.23
CA LEU A 138 -19.18 -12.16 18.61
C LEU A 138 -19.00 -11.84 20.09
N LYS A 139 -20.02 -11.24 20.75
CA LYS A 139 -20.01 -11.02 22.21
C LYS A 139 -20.02 -12.32 22.99
N LYS A 140 -20.57 -13.40 22.40
CA LYS A 140 -20.65 -14.75 22.98
C LYS A 140 -19.46 -15.63 22.60
N ALA A 141 -18.69 -15.25 21.58
CA ALA A 141 -17.46 -15.95 21.22
C ALA A 141 -16.48 -16.01 22.41
N ASN A 142 -15.71 -17.10 22.48
CA ASN A 142 -14.61 -17.26 23.42
C ASN A 142 -13.37 -16.53 22.91
N LYS A 143 -13.12 -16.59 21.60
CA LYS A 143 -11.98 -15.92 20.98
C LYS A 143 -12.29 -15.41 19.57
N VAL A 144 -11.98 -14.14 19.32
CA VAL A 144 -12.10 -13.46 18.02
C VAL A 144 -10.71 -13.00 17.58
N GLY A 145 -10.29 -13.46 16.41
CA GLY A 145 -9.03 -13.05 15.79
C GLY A 145 -9.17 -11.75 15.02
N VAL A 146 -8.16 -10.88 15.13
CA VAL A 146 -8.03 -9.64 14.37
C VAL A 146 -6.56 -9.39 14.02
N ILE A 147 -6.32 -8.55 13.02
CA ILE A 147 -4.97 -8.11 12.65
C ILE A 147 -4.68 -6.79 13.36
N THR A 148 -3.58 -6.75 14.12
CA THR A 148 -3.22 -5.61 14.98
C THR A 148 -3.16 -4.31 14.17
N GLY A 149 -3.90 -3.29 14.61
CA GLY A 149 -3.83 -1.97 13.97
C GLY A 149 -4.57 -1.85 12.63
N GLN A 150 -5.33 -2.86 12.22
CA GLN A 150 -6.29 -2.77 11.13
C GLN A 150 -7.71 -2.48 11.64
N THR A 151 -8.61 -2.09 10.74
CA THR A 151 -9.96 -1.65 11.14
C THR A 151 -10.81 -2.77 11.74
N GLY A 152 -10.58 -4.03 11.36
CA GLY A 152 -11.12 -5.21 12.05
C GLY A 152 -10.80 -5.25 13.56
N ASP A 153 -9.56 -4.91 13.96
CA ASP A 153 -9.18 -4.78 15.37
C ASP A 153 -9.91 -3.61 16.03
N PHE A 154 -10.06 -2.48 15.34
CA PHE A 154 -10.72 -1.31 15.90
C PHE A 154 -12.21 -1.55 16.18
N VAL A 155 -12.94 -2.18 15.25
CA VAL A 155 -14.36 -2.47 15.44
C VAL A 155 -14.60 -3.47 16.57
N ILE A 156 -13.75 -4.51 16.68
CA ILE A 156 -13.83 -5.50 17.76
C ILE A 156 -13.40 -4.93 19.10
N SER A 157 -12.34 -4.11 19.12
CA SER A 157 -11.90 -3.40 20.32
C SER A 157 -12.99 -2.45 20.85
N LYS A 158 -13.70 -1.75 19.96
CA LYS A 158 -14.83 -0.89 20.34
C LYS A 158 -16.00 -1.71 20.90
N MET A 159 -16.25 -2.89 20.34
CA MET A 159 -17.38 -3.74 20.73
C MET A 159 -17.15 -4.50 22.03
N LEU A 160 -15.99 -5.13 22.19
CA LEU A 160 -15.68 -6.04 23.31
C LEU A 160 -14.88 -5.36 24.42
N GLY A 161 -14.34 -4.16 24.16
CA GLY A 161 -13.35 -3.49 25.01
C GLY A 161 -11.93 -3.79 24.54
N LYS A 162 -11.09 -2.75 24.43
CA LYS A 162 -9.73 -2.82 23.88
C LYS A 162 -8.86 -3.90 24.55
N ASP A 163 -8.99 -4.06 25.87
CA ASP A 163 -8.22 -4.99 26.69
C ASP A 163 -8.95 -6.32 26.96
N SER A 164 -10.01 -6.60 26.21
CA SER A 164 -10.78 -7.83 26.36
C SER A 164 -9.94 -9.06 26.05
N ALA A 165 -9.89 -10.00 26.99
CA ALA A 165 -9.21 -11.29 26.81
C ALA A 165 -9.82 -12.15 25.68
N LYS A 166 -10.97 -11.75 25.12
CA LYS A 166 -11.59 -12.40 23.96
C LYS A 166 -10.95 -12.01 22.63
N ILE A 167 -10.15 -10.95 22.58
CA ILE A 167 -9.51 -10.48 21.35
C ILE A 167 -8.13 -11.15 21.24
N ALA A 168 -7.92 -11.93 20.19
CA ALA A 168 -6.61 -12.43 19.81
C ALA A 168 -6.07 -11.58 18.66
N ARG A 169 -4.93 -10.92 18.90
CA ARG A 169 -4.29 -10.04 17.92
C ARG A 169 -3.13 -10.75 17.26
N PHE A 170 -3.05 -10.63 15.95
CA PHE A 170 -1.99 -11.22 15.12
C PHE A 170 -1.37 -10.14 14.25
N ASP A 171 -0.11 -10.33 13.88
CA ASP A 171 0.61 -9.35 13.07
C ASP A 171 0.18 -9.41 11.59
N THR A 172 -0.28 -10.57 11.12
CA THR A 172 -0.56 -10.79 9.70
C THR A 172 -1.80 -11.67 9.48
N LEU A 173 -2.42 -11.54 8.30
CA LEU A 173 -3.53 -12.37 7.89
C LEU A 173 -3.17 -13.88 7.88
N PRO A 174 -2.02 -14.33 7.32
CA PRO A 174 -1.62 -15.73 7.38
C PRO A 174 -1.58 -16.30 8.80
N LEU A 175 -1.13 -15.51 9.79
CA LEU A 175 -1.05 -15.96 11.18
C LEU A 175 -2.44 -16.15 11.81
N VAL A 176 -3.35 -15.20 11.63
CA VAL A 176 -4.71 -15.31 12.18
C VAL A 176 -5.50 -16.45 11.52
N ILE A 177 -5.34 -16.64 10.21
CA ILE A 177 -5.96 -17.75 9.48
C ILE A 177 -5.41 -19.09 9.97
N LYS A 178 -4.09 -19.22 10.15
CA LYS A 178 -3.47 -20.45 10.67
C LYS A 178 -3.96 -20.81 12.08
N GLU A 179 -4.15 -19.82 12.95
CA GLU A 179 -4.71 -20.07 14.28
C GLU A 179 -6.17 -20.52 14.18
N MET A 180 -6.96 -19.90 13.30
CA MET A 180 -8.33 -20.30 13.06
C MET A 180 -8.43 -21.74 12.53
N GLU A 181 -7.55 -22.13 11.59
CA GLU A 181 -7.43 -23.51 11.10
C GLU A 181 -7.05 -24.51 12.20
N SER A 182 -6.26 -24.07 13.17
CA SER A 182 -5.85 -24.87 14.33
C SER A 182 -6.95 -24.98 15.39
N GLY A 183 -8.10 -24.31 15.20
CA GLY A 183 -9.23 -24.32 16.12
C GLY A 183 -9.10 -23.37 17.31
N GLY A 184 -8.12 -22.47 17.30
CA GLY A 184 -7.87 -21.51 18.38
C GLY A 184 -8.85 -20.33 18.41
N LEU A 185 -9.57 -20.09 17.31
CA LEU A 185 -10.48 -18.95 17.13
C LEU A 185 -11.90 -19.41 16.79
N ASP A 186 -12.89 -18.69 17.32
CA ASP A 186 -14.31 -18.90 16.95
C ASP A 186 -14.70 -18.10 15.71
N ALA A 187 -14.01 -16.99 15.45
CA ALA A 187 -14.21 -16.12 14.31
C ALA A 187 -12.97 -15.25 14.06
N VAL A 188 -12.85 -14.74 12.83
CA VAL A 188 -11.90 -13.69 12.45
C VAL A 188 -12.70 -12.53 11.85
N VAL A 189 -12.38 -11.30 12.22
CA VAL A 189 -12.98 -10.10 11.62
C VAL A 189 -11.94 -9.35 10.80
N THR A 190 -12.19 -9.27 9.50
CA THR A 190 -11.32 -8.64 8.50
C THR A 190 -12.12 -8.34 7.21
N ASP A 191 -11.43 -7.88 6.19
CA ASP A 191 -11.97 -7.17 5.04
C ASP A 191 -12.65 -8.12 4.03
N SER A 192 -13.82 -7.72 3.53
CA SER A 192 -14.72 -8.57 2.74
C SER A 192 -14.09 -9.14 1.47
N ALA A 193 -13.37 -8.32 0.72
CA ALA A 193 -12.69 -8.74 -0.50
C ALA A 193 -11.53 -9.72 -0.24
N VAL A 194 -10.84 -9.58 0.90
CA VAL A 194 -9.76 -10.48 1.32
C VAL A 194 -10.33 -11.83 1.76
N VAL A 195 -11.40 -11.82 2.57
CA VAL A 195 -12.12 -13.06 2.93
C VAL A 195 -12.67 -13.76 1.70
N GLY A 196 -13.28 -13.01 0.77
CA GLY A 196 -13.79 -13.56 -0.48
C GLY A 196 -12.68 -14.21 -1.31
N ASN A 197 -11.53 -13.55 -1.47
CA ASN A 197 -10.38 -14.11 -2.17
C ASN A 197 -9.85 -15.37 -1.47
N TYR A 198 -9.72 -15.34 -0.15
CA TYR A 198 -9.27 -16.49 0.63
C TYR A 198 -10.19 -17.70 0.43
N LEU A 199 -11.50 -17.52 0.57
CA LEU A 199 -12.49 -18.59 0.40
C LEU A 199 -12.52 -19.15 -1.03
N LYS A 200 -12.35 -18.29 -2.05
CA LYS A 200 -12.26 -18.71 -3.46
C LYS A 200 -11.12 -19.69 -3.70
N HIS A 201 -9.98 -19.50 -3.03
CA HIS A 201 -8.78 -20.34 -3.19
C HIS A 201 -8.67 -21.46 -2.15
N ASN A 202 -9.51 -21.46 -1.10
CA ASN A 202 -9.41 -22.38 0.03
C ASN A 202 -10.79 -22.98 0.41
N ALA A 203 -11.65 -23.23 -0.58
CA ALA A 203 -13.02 -23.70 -0.36
C ALA A 203 -13.13 -25.02 0.45
N ASN A 204 -12.06 -25.82 0.46
CA ASN A 204 -11.98 -27.08 1.20
C ASN A 204 -11.60 -26.92 2.69
N LYS A 205 -11.29 -25.71 3.16
CA LYS A 205 -10.86 -25.47 4.55
C LYS A 205 -12.01 -25.39 5.57
N GLY A 206 -13.26 -25.47 5.12
CA GLY A 206 -14.41 -25.51 6.02
C GLY A 206 -14.67 -24.18 6.72
N PHE A 207 -14.54 -23.07 6.00
CA PHE A 207 -14.85 -21.72 6.48
C PHE A 207 -16.04 -21.12 5.74
N THR A 208 -16.78 -20.26 6.41
CA THR A 208 -17.91 -19.51 5.85
C THR A 208 -17.81 -18.04 6.22
N VAL A 209 -18.29 -17.16 5.35
CA VAL A 209 -18.41 -15.73 5.64
C VAL A 209 -19.79 -15.41 6.20
N VAL A 210 -19.83 -14.55 7.21
CA VAL A 210 -21.03 -13.92 7.75
C VAL A 210 -20.90 -12.44 7.49
N GLU A 211 -21.88 -11.90 6.75
CA GLU A 211 -21.98 -10.48 6.49
C GLU A 211 -22.22 -9.71 7.79
N ALA A 212 -21.60 -8.54 7.90
CA ALA A 212 -21.71 -7.66 9.05
C ALA A 212 -22.21 -6.27 8.61
N PRO A 213 -23.48 -6.14 8.21
CA PRO A 213 -24.03 -4.88 7.70
C PRO A 213 -24.02 -3.75 8.73
N ASP A 214 -23.87 -4.07 10.02
CA ASP A 214 -23.72 -3.10 11.11
C ASP A 214 -22.34 -2.44 11.14
N PHE A 215 -21.36 -3.00 10.44
CA PHE A 215 -20.05 -2.38 10.27
C PHE A 215 -20.11 -1.32 9.17
N THR A 216 -19.49 -0.18 9.45
CA THR A 216 -19.47 0.96 8.53
C THR A 216 -18.75 0.59 7.24
N GLU A 217 -19.24 1.12 6.13
CA GLU A 217 -18.51 1.10 4.87
C GLU A 217 -17.19 1.89 5.01
N GLU A 218 -16.14 1.33 4.45
CA GLU A 218 -14.77 1.82 4.53
C GLU A 218 -14.23 2.09 3.12
N ASN A 219 -13.22 2.96 3.03
CA ASN A 219 -12.62 3.35 1.76
C ASN A 219 -11.11 3.25 1.87
N TYR A 220 -10.46 2.60 0.91
CA TYR A 220 -9.01 2.59 0.80
C TYR A 220 -8.49 3.80 0.03
N GLY A 221 -7.32 4.29 0.45
CA GLY A 221 -6.59 5.36 -0.20
C GLY A 221 -5.10 5.09 -0.16
N PHE A 222 -4.36 5.56 -1.16
CA PHE A 222 -2.89 5.59 -1.07
C PHE A 222 -2.49 6.70 -0.11
N ALA A 223 -1.59 6.41 0.83
CA ALA A 223 -1.17 7.36 1.83
C ALA A 223 0.18 8.00 1.49
N VAL A 224 0.29 9.30 1.76
CA VAL A 224 1.53 10.09 1.66
C VAL A 224 1.72 10.89 2.95
N ARG A 225 2.92 11.46 3.17
CA ARG A 225 3.15 12.32 4.34
C ARG A 225 2.14 13.47 4.37
N LYS A 226 1.72 13.87 5.58
CA LYS A 226 0.63 14.86 5.79
C LYS A 226 0.74 16.13 4.94
N ASN A 227 1.97 16.62 4.74
CA ASN A 227 2.25 17.88 4.06
C ASN A 227 2.85 17.70 2.65
N ASP A 228 2.80 16.49 2.08
CA ASP A 228 3.31 16.19 0.74
C ASP A 228 2.22 16.41 -0.32
N GLU A 229 1.80 17.68 -0.46
CA GLU A 229 0.72 18.07 -1.37
C GLU A 229 1.07 17.81 -2.84
N GLU A 230 2.35 17.91 -3.21
CA GLU A 230 2.83 17.63 -4.56
C GLU A 230 2.59 16.16 -4.93
N THR A 231 3.03 15.23 -4.08
CA THR A 231 2.83 13.79 -4.33
C THR A 231 1.36 13.42 -4.27
N LEU A 232 0.61 13.98 -3.32
CA LEU A 232 -0.84 13.75 -3.22
C LEU A 232 -1.57 14.18 -4.50
N LYS A 233 -1.28 15.39 -4.99
CA LYS A 233 -1.90 15.91 -6.21
C LYS A 233 -1.53 15.06 -7.42
N MET A 234 -0.25 14.69 -7.56
CA MET A 234 0.21 13.81 -8.62
C MET A 234 -0.55 12.48 -8.63
N LEU A 235 -0.74 11.85 -7.46
CA LEU A 235 -1.48 10.60 -7.34
C LEU A 235 -2.96 10.78 -7.71
N ASN A 236 -3.63 11.82 -7.21
CA ASN A 236 -5.04 12.07 -7.55
C ASN A 236 -5.25 12.36 -9.04
N ASP A 237 -4.38 13.18 -9.65
CA ASP A 237 -4.43 13.46 -11.10
C ASP A 237 -4.23 12.16 -11.91
N SER A 238 -3.34 11.28 -11.45
CA SER A 238 -3.04 10.01 -12.12
C SER A 238 -4.17 8.99 -11.95
N LEU A 239 -4.75 8.87 -10.75
CA LEU A 239 -5.91 8.04 -10.49
C LEU A 239 -7.11 8.47 -11.34
N LYS A 240 -7.34 9.79 -11.47
CA LYS A 240 -8.37 10.35 -12.35
C LYS A 240 -8.15 9.93 -13.81
N LYS A 241 -6.93 10.04 -14.33
CA LYS A 241 -6.61 9.60 -15.70
C LYS A 241 -6.83 8.10 -15.93
N VAL A 242 -6.45 7.26 -14.95
CA VAL A 242 -6.63 5.79 -15.03
C VAL A 242 -8.12 5.41 -15.03
N ARG A 243 -8.96 6.15 -14.31
CA ARG A 243 -10.42 6.00 -14.37
C ARG A 243 -11.00 6.47 -15.69
N GLU A 244 -10.60 7.65 -16.16
CA GLU A 244 -11.10 8.23 -17.43
C GLU A 244 -10.72 7.38 -18.66
N SER A 245 -9.63 6.60 -18.60
CA SER A 245 -9.22 5.71 -19.68
C SER A 245 -9.93 4.35 -19.69
N GLY A 246 -10.70 4.02 -18.64
CA GLY A 246 -11.30 2.70 -18.46
C GLY A 246 -10.31 1.60 -18.01
N GLU A 247 -9.08 1.98 -17.64
CA GLU A 247 -8.06 1.03 -17.21
C GLU A 247 -8.30 0.56 -15.77
N TYR A 248 -8.85 1.43 -14.91
CA TYR A 248 -9.26 1.07 -13.55
C TYR A 248 -10.20 -0.14 -13.56
N GLU A 249 -11.24 -0.13 -14.39
CA GLU A 249 -12.26 -1.18 -14.47
C GLU A 249 -11.68 -2.51 -14.96
N LYS A 250 -10.68 -2.48 -15.86
CA LYS A 250 -9.97 -3.69 -16.30
C LYS A 250 -9.14 -4.29 -15.17
N ILE A 251 -8.41 -3.45 -14.44
CA ILE A 251 -7.62 -3.86 -13.28
C ILE A 251 -8.55 -4.43 -12.21
N GLU A 252 -9.62 -3.72 -11.85
CA GLU A 252 -10.60 -4.17 -10.86
C GLU A 252 -11.24 -5.51 -11.26
N SER A 253 -11.64 -5.66 -12.52
CA SER A 253 -12.22 -6.91 -13.04
C SER A 253 -11.25 -8.10 -12.97
N LYS A 254 -9.94 -7.87 -13.13
CA LYS A 254 -8.92 -8.93 -12.99
C LYS A 254 -8.94 -9.58 -11.60
N TYR A 255 -9.24 -8.82 -10.55
CA TYR A 255 -9.15 -9.27 -9.16
C TYR A 255 -10.50 -9.59 -8.53
N PHE A 256 -11.56 -8.87 -8.91
CA PHE A 256 -12.85 -8.90 -8.20
C PHE A 256 -14.04 -9.31 -9.07
N ALA A 257 -13.83 -9.73 -10.32
CA ALA A 257 -14.93 -10.28 -11.12
C ALA A 257 -15.56 -11.50 -10.43
N LYS A 258 -16.90 -11.50 -10.42
CA LYS A 258 -17.76 -12.51 -9.79
C LYS A 258 -17.66 -13.87 -10.47
#